data_AF-A0A3S1HYN7-F1
#
_entry.id   AF-A0A3S1HYN7-F1
#
_cell.length_a   1.000
_cell.length_b   1.000
_cell.length_c   1.000
_cell.angle_alpha   90.00
_cell.angle_beta   90.00
_cell.angle_gamma   90.00
#
_symmetry.space_group_name_H-M   'P 1'
#
loop_
_entity.id
_entity.type
_entity.pdbx_description
1 polymer ?
#
loop_
_entity_poly.entity_id
_entity_poly.type
_entity_poly.pdbx_seq_one_letter_code
_entity_poly.pdbx_strand_id
1 'polypeptide(L)'
;HQMKRLARRVPLGIAMTGGYGYHSSGDIFLAFSTANPQAALGASGRIGRAEFIPDVDIDPFFDAVVQGVEEAILNALVANEDMTGRDGNFVPALPKEWLKEKFG
;
A
#
# COMPACT_ATOMS: atom_id res chain seq x y z
N HIS A 1 6.72 4.61 16.49
CA HIS A 1 7.78 3.80 15.86
C HIS A 1 7.21 2.66 15.00
N GLN A 2 6.16 1.95 15.46
CA GLN A 2 5.54 0.83 14.73
C GLN A 2 5.01 1.21 13.33
N MET A 3 4.32 2.34 13.17
CA MET A 3 3.82 2.77 11.85
C MET A 3 4.95 2.98 10.84
N LYS A 4 6.12 3.47 11.27
CA LYS A 4 7.30 3.58 10.40
C LYS A 4 7.82 2.20 9.96
N ARG A 5 7.68 1.17 10.81
CA ARG A 5 8.04 -0.22 10.46
C ARG A 5 7.04 -0.79 9.45
N LEU A 6 5.74 -0.54 9.62
CA LEU A 6 4.71 -0.95 8.65
C LEU A 6 4.92 -0.27 7.29
N ALA A 7 5.12 1.05 7.26
CA ALA A 7 5.38 1.78 6.01
C ALA A 7 6.60 1.24 5.25
N ARG A 8 7.61 0.73 5.97
CA ARG A 8 8.80 0.08 5.37
C ARG A 8 8.53 -1.30 4.78
N ARG A 9 7.33 -1.87 4.92
CA ARG A 9 6.93 -3.13 4.27
C ARG A 9 6.26 -2.91 2.92
N VAL A 10 5.75 -1.72 2.65
CA VAL A 10 5.12 -1.38 1.37
C VAL A 10 6.03 -1.69 0.16
N PRO A 11 7.35 -1.38 0.17
CA PRO A 11 8.24 -1.77 -0.94
C PRO A 11 8.27 -3.26 -1.26
N LEU A 12 8.07 -4.13 -0.25
CA LEU A 12 8.09 -5.58 -0.48
C LEU A 12 6.88 -6.01 -1.31
N GLY A 13 5.70 -5.45 -1.05
CA GLY A 13 4.51 -5.71 -1.88
C GLY A 13 4.67 -5.18 -3.31
N ILE A 14 5.30 -4.03 -3.48
CA ILE A 14 5.65 -3.49 -4.81
C ILE A 14 6.62 -4.42 -5.56
N ALA A 15 7.60 -4.98 -4.85
CA ALA A 15 8.55 -5.92 -5.45
C ALA A 15 7.88 -7.21 -5.93
N MET A 16 6.83 -7.68 -5.25
CA MET A 16 6.05 -8.85 -5.67
C MET A 16 5.38 -8.64 -7.03
N THR A 17 5.04 -7.40 -7.38
CA THR A 17 4.48 -7.06 -8.71
C THR A 17 5.56 -6.64 -9.72
N GLY A 18 6.84 -6.81 -9.41
CA GLY A 18 7.97 -6.50 -10.31
C GLY A 18 8.47 -5.05 -10.28
N GLY A 19 8.10 -4.26 -9.27
CA GLY A 19 8.62 -2.90 -9.10
C GLY A 19 10.00 -2.88 -8.44
N TYR A 20 10.96 -2.17 -9.06
CA TYR A 20 12.36 -2.12 -8.60
C TYR A 20 12.80 -0.78 -8.00
N GLY A 21 11.92 0.23 -7.96
CA GLY A 21 12.27 1.57 -7.45
C GLY A 21 13.32 2.27 -8.32
N TYR A 22 13.09 2.34 -9.64
CA TYR A 22 14.00 3.01 -10.58
C TYR A 22 14.21 4.49 -10.25
N HIS A 23 15.29 5.08 -10.76
CA HIS A 23 15.71 6.46 -10.43
C HIS A 23 14.60 7.51 -10.60
N SER A 24 13.76 7.37 -11.63
CA SER A 24 12.64 8.29 -11.90
C SER A 24 11.35 7.95 -11.13
N SER A 25 11.30 6.83 -10.40
CA SER A 25 10.14 6.42 -9.60
C SER A 25 10.11 7.15 -8.26
N GLY A 26 9.06 7.94 -8.03
CA GLY A 26 8.84 8.66 -6.77
C GLY A 26 8.05 7.83 -5.77
N ASP A 27 8.67 6.81 -5.19
CA ASP A 27 7.96 5.88 -4.29
C ASP A 27 7.95 6.40 -2.84
N ILE A 28 6.77 6.86 -2.37
CA ILE A 28 6.58 7.45 -1.04
C ILE A 28 5.47 6.71 -0.29
N PHE A 29 5.70 6.38 0.98
CA PHE A 29 4.78 5.57 1.77
C PHE A 29 4.38 6.26 3.07
N LEU A 30 3.08 6.16 3.40
CA LEU A 30 2.49 6.61 4.65
C LEU A 30 1.72 5.47 5.30
N ALA A 31 1.92 5.31 6.61
CA ALA A 31 1.12 4.41 7.43
C ALA A 31 0.62 5.18 8.65
N PHE A 32 -0.65 4.97 8.99
CA PHE A 32 -1.30 5.54 10.16
C PHE A 32 -2.19 4.48 10.82
N SER A 33 -2.58 4.73 12.07
CA SER A 33 -3.52 3.88 12.79
C SER A 33 -4.64 4.74 13.34
N THR A 34 -5.84 4.18 13.33
CA THR A 34 -7.06 4.79 13.87
C THR A 34 -7.33 4.36 15.33
N ALA A 35 -6.48 3.50 15.92
CA ALA A 35 -6.76 2.86 17.20
C ALA A 35 -6.75 3.82 18.41
N ASN A 36 -6.06 4.96 18.32
CA ASN A 36 -5.84 5.86 19.45
C ASN A 36 -6.34 7.31 19.19
N PRO A 37 -7.63 7.52 18.88
CA PRO A 37 -8.13 8.84 18.49
C PRO A 37 -8.06 9.85 19.65
N GLN A 38 -8.30 9.39 20.89
CA GLN A 38 -8.25 10.25 22.07
C GLN A 38 -6.83 10.68 22.43
N ALA A 39 -5.84 9.82 22.17
CA ALA A 39 -4.44 10.19 22.35
C ALA A 39 -3.99 11.23 21.33
N ALA A 40 -4.48 11.12 20.08
CA ALA A 40 -4.16 12.06 19.00
C ALA A 40 -4.79 13.45 19.20
N LEU A 41 -5.96 13.52 19.84
CA LEU A 41 -6.70 14.75 20.10
C LEU A 41 -6.54 15.28 21.54
N GLY A 42 -5.60 14.73 22.30
CA GLY A 42 -5.41 15.07 23.71
C GLY A 42 -5.08 16.54 23.95
N ALA A 43 -5.66 17.13 24.99
CA ALA A 43 -5.38 18.52 25.37
C ALA A 43 -3.94 18.69 25.89
N SER A 44 -3.33 19.81 25.53
CA SER A 44 -1.99 20.19 26.00
C SER A 44 -1.92 20.25 27.54
N GLY A 45 -0.77 19.86 28.10
CA GLY A 45 -0.53 19.86 29.54
C GLY A 45 -1.09 18.65 30.31
N ARG A 46 -1.55 17.59 29.61
CA ARG A 46 -2.03 16.34 30.22
C ARG A 46 -1.24 15.12 29.75
N ILE A 47 -1.15 14.11 30.62
CA ILE A 47 -0.56 12.81 30.25
C ILE A 47 -1.55 12.07 29.34
N GLY A 48 -1.11 11.77 28.11
CA GLY A 48 -1.84 10.91 27.19
C GLY A 48 -1.63 9.42 27.50
N ARG A 49 -2.63 8.60 27.16
CA ARG A 49 -2.53 7.13 27.18
C ARG A 49 -2.88 6.61 25.80
N ALA A 50 -2.16 5.59 25.36
CA ALA A 50 -2.41 4.93 24.10
C ALA A 50 -2.15 3.42 24.26
N GLU A 51 -2.92 2.64 23.52
CA GLU A 51 -2.79 1.19 23.44
C GLU A 51 -1.97 0.81 22.21
N PHE A 52 -1.16 -0.22 22.35
CA PHE A 52 -0.25 -0.69 21.30
C PHE A 52 -0.21 -2.20 21.28
N ILE A 53 -0.03 -2.75 20.08
CA ILE A 53 0.30 -4.17 19.91
C ILE A 53 1.76 -4.37 20.38
N PRO A 54 2.06 -5.39 21.20
CA PRO A 54 3.43 -5.72 21.56
C PRO A 54 4.28 -5.98 20.31
N ASP A 55 5.55 -5.57 20.34
CA ASP A 55 6.44 -5.73 19.17
C ASP A 55 6.68 -7.19 18.76
N VAL A 56 6.47 -8.15 19.68
CA VAL A 56 6.54 -9.59 19.41
C VAL A 56 5.36 -10.11 18.59
N ASP A 57 4.25 -9.36 18.55
CA ASP A 57 2.99 -9.75 17.90
C ASP A 57 2.73 -8.96 16.61
N ILE A 58 3.70 -8.14 16.14
CA ILE A 58 3.49 -7.23 15.02
C ILE A 58 3.64 -7.89 13.64
N ASP A 59 4.28 -9.06 13.56
CA ASP A 59 4.64 -9.69 12.28
C ASP A 59 3.44 -10.00 11.37
N PRO A 60 2.28 -10.47 11.87
CA PRO A 60 1.09 -10.63 11.02
C PRO A 60 0.64 -9.35 10.32
N PHE A 61 0.90 -8.17 10.92
CA PHE A 61 0.61 -6.89 10.29
C PHE A 61 1.64 -6.52 9.22
N PHE A 62 2.88 -7.00 9.31
CA PHE A 62 3.84 -6.88 8.21
C PHE A 62 3.38 -7.70 7.01
N ASP A 63 3.00 -8.96 7.23
CA ASP A 63 2.51 -9.83 6.16
C ASP A 63 1.27 -9.24 5.49
N ALA A 64 0.32 -8.73 6.29
CA ALA A 64 -0.87 -8.07 5.79
C ALA A 64 -0.56 -6.82 4.95
N VAL A 65 0.45 -6.03 5.32
CA VAL A 65 0.87 -4.87 4.51
C VAL A 65 1.44 -5.34 3.17
N VAL A 66 2.30 -6.37 3.15
CA VAL A 66 2.89 -6.86 1.90
C VAL A 66 1.83 -7.37 0.95
N GLN A 67 0.97 -8.28 1.43
CA GLN A 67 -0.10 -8.87 0.62
C GLN A 67 -1.12 -7.83 0.17
N GLY A 68 -1.50 -6.90 1.06
CA GLY A 68 -2.45 -5.84 0.75
C GLY A 68 -1.94 -4.87 -0.32
N VAL A 69 -0.63 -4.58 -0.32
CA VAL A 69 -0.02 -3.70 -1.33
C VAL A 69 0.10 -4.40 -2.69
N GLU A 70 0.56 -5.66 -2.69
CA GLU A 70 0.63 -6.48 -3.90
C GLU A 70 -0.74 -6.53 -4.60
N GLU A 71 -1.77 -6.92 -3.85
CA GLU A 71 -3.14 -7.06 -4.35
C GLU A 71 -3.74 -5.71 -4.78
N ALA A 72 -3.43 -4.61 -4.09
CA ALA A 72 -3.90 -3.27 -4.48
C ALA A 72 -3.36 -2.82 -5.83
N ILE A 73 -2.08 -3.12 -6.13
CA ILE A 73 -1.46 -2.80 -7.42
C ILE A 73 -2.11 -3.64 -8.53
N LEU A 74 -2.27 -4.95 -8.30
CA LEU A 74 -2.93 -5.84 -9.25
C LEU A 74 -4.37 -5.38 -9.53
N ASN A 75 -5.13 -5.02 -8.49
CA ASN A 75 -6.48 -4.50 -8.64
C ASN A 75 -6.54 -3.20 -9.44
N ALA A 76 -5.60 -2.27 -9.24
CA ALA A 76 -5.52 -1.05 -10.04
C ALA A 76 -5.30 -1.35 -11.54
N LEU A 77 -4.46 -2.34 -11.86
CA LEU A 77 -4.24 -2.78 -13.23
C LEU A 77 -5.49 -3.48 -13.82
N VAL A 78 -6.16 -4.35 -13.06
CA VAL A 78 -7.35 -5.08 -13.53
C VAL A 78 -8.56 -4.15 -13.69
N ALA A 79 -8.69 -3.15 -12.82
CA ALA A 79 -9.77 -2.18 -12.87
C ALA A 79 -9.63 -1.16 -14.01
N ASN A 80 -8.46 -1.08 -14.67
CA ASN A 80 -8.22 -0.06 -15.67
C ASN A 80 -9.09 -0.24 -16.94
N GLU A 81 -9.21 0.85 -17.68
CA GLU A 81 -9.89 0.95 -18.98
C GLU A 81 -8.97 1.65 -19.98
N ASP A 82 -9.25 1.47 -21.28
CA ASP A 82 -8.56 2.15 -22.37
C ASP A 82 -8.64 3.67 -22.19
N MET A 83 -7.51 4.38 -22.33
CA MET A 83 -7.48 5.83 -22.17
C MET A 83 -6.60 6.50 -23.22
N THR A 84 -7.14 7.51 -23.90
CA THR A 84 -6.36 8.46 -24.70
C THR A 84 -6.18 9.75 -23.89
N GLY A 85 -4.92 10.07 -23.59
CA GLY A 85 -4.54 11.28 -22.86
C GLY A 85 -4.12 12.43 -23.78
N ARG A 86 -3.39 13.37 -23.17
CA ARG A 86 -2.82 14.55 -23.85
C ARG A 86 -1.94 14.13 -25.04
N ASP A 87 -1.94 14.94 -26.09
CA ASP A 87 -1.12 14.77 -27.29
C ASP A 87 -1.35 13.43 -28.02
N GLY A 88 -2.52 12.80 -27.82
CA GLY A 88 -2.89 11.54 -28.47
C GLY A 88 -2.23 10.30 -27.87
N ASN A 89 -1.60 10.40 -26.70
CA ASN A 89 -0.99 9.25 -26.02
C ASN A 89 -2.08 8.26 -25.59
N PHE A 90 -2.06 7.06 -26.17
CA PHE A 90 -3.01 6.00 -25.84
C PHE A 90 -2.37 4.97 -24.90
N VAL A 91 -3.09 4.61 -23.84
CA VAL A 91 -2.73 3.55 -22.88
C VAL A 91 -3.88 2.53 -22.87
N PRO A 92 -3.64 1.26 -23.23
CA PRO A 92 -4.68 0.24 -23.24
C PRO A 92 -4.99 -0.28 -21.85
N ALA A 93 -6.21 -0.80 -21.70
CA ALA A 93 -6.60 -1.67 -20.62
C ALA A 93 -5.72 -2.92 -20.58
N LEU A 94 -5.53 -3.47 -19.38
CA LEU A 94 -4.97 -4.80 -19.22
C LEU A 94 -5.87 -5.81 -19.96
N PRO A 95 -5.33 -6.77 -20.74
CA PRO A 95 -6.14 -7.66 -21.56
C PRO A 95 -6.81 -8.75 -20.69
N LYS A 96 -7.97 -8.42 -20.11
CA LYS A 96 -8.67 -9.23 -19.09
C LYS A 96 -9.06 -10.62 -19.61
N GLU A 97 -9.50 -10.74 -20.86
CA GLU A 97 -9.86 -12.04 -21.45
C GLU A 97 -8.64 -12.95 -21.63
N TRP A 98 -7.51 -12.40 -22.07
CA TRP A 98 -6.25 -13.16 -22.15
C TRP A 98 -5.79 -13.61 -20.75
N LEU A 99 -5.93 -12.75 -19.74
CA LEU A 99 -5.58 -13.11 -18.35
C LEU A 99 -6.43 -14.26 -17.83
N LYS A 100 -7.75 -14.21 -18.04
CA LYS A 100 -8.65 -15.32 -17.69
C LYS A 100 -8.21 -16.60 -18.39
N GLU A 101 -8.06 -16.59 -19.71
CA GLU A 101 -7.64 -17.78 -20.46
C GLU A 101 -6.30 -18.38 -19.97
N LYS A 102 -5.35 -17.54 -19.57
CA LYS A 102 -4.03 -17.99 -19.11
C LYS A 102 -3.97 -18.47 -17.67
N PHE A 103 -4.76 -17.89 -16.78
CA PHE A 103 -4.61 -18.07 -15.34
C PHE A 103 -5.88 -18.54 -14.61
N GLY A 104 -7.02 -18.70 -15.29
CA GLY A 104 -8.29 -19.19 -14.73
C GLY A 104 -9.50 -18.90 -15.61
#